data_AF-A0A933E9R6-F1
#
_entry.id   AF-A0A933E9R6-F1
#
_cell.length_a   1.000
_cell.length_b   1.000
_cell.length_c   1.000
_cell.angle_alpha   90.00
_cell.angle_beta   90.00
_cell.angle_gamma   90.00
#
_symmetry.space_group_name_H-M   'P 1'
#
loop_
_entity.id
_entity.type
_entity.pdbx_description
1 polymer ?
#
loop_
_entity_poly.entity_id
_entity_poly.type
_entity_poly.pdbx_seq_one_letter_code
_entity_poly.pdbx_strand_id
1 'polypeptide(L)'
;FCLNMLAIALELAKTDPAYEDVATKFFEHFLYIAGALNNIGGEGIALWDDEDEFFYDVLHLPDNSWLRLRLRSLVGLIPLLAVETIEPALLDSQPGFKRRLEWFLEHRPDLARLVSRWYEPGMGERRLLALARGHRMKRVLRRMLDPNEFLSDHGVRSVSRCHADHPYTLHVNGMAHTVAYEPAESRSGLFGGNSNWRGPIWFPINFLLIESLQKFHHYYGDDFLVECPTGSGTKRTLWQIAEELSRRLCRIFLRGPDGRRPVFGTNEVFQADPHWRDHVLYYEYFHGDTGAGLGAGHQTGWTALVAKLLDQTARSSPERSVSAKKGSP
;
A
#
# COMPACT_ATOMS: atom_id res chain seq x y z
N PHE A 1 5.25 -2.16 10.70
CA PHE A 1 6.18 -2.81 11.64
C PHE A 1 5.43 -3.53 12.78
N CYS A 2 4.82 -2.80 13.74
CA CYS A 2 4.21 -3.43 14.93
C CYS A 2 3.22 -4.54 14.60
N LEU A 3 2.32 -4.34 13.63
CA LEU A 3 1.36 -5.36 13.23
C LEU A 3 2.00 -6.63 12.64
N ASN A 4 3.10 -6.49 11.88
CA ASN A 4 3.82 -7.66 11.37
C ASN A 4 4.51 -8.43 12.51
N MET A 5 5.11 -7.70 13.46
CA MET A 5 5.74 -8.32 14.63
C MET A 5 4.71 -8.97 15.56
N LEU A 6 3.53 -8.37 15.70
CA LEU A 6 2.38 -8.97 16.36
C LEU A 6 2.00 -10.29 15.67
N ALA A 7 1.80 -10.29 14.35
CA ALA A 7 1.45 -11.50 13.60
C ALA A 7 2.50 -12.62 13.77
N ILE A 8 3.79 -12.28 13.69
CA ILE A 8 4.88 -13.25 13.92
C ILE A 8 4.84 -13.78 15.35
N ALA A 9 4.65 -12.92 16.35
CA ALA A 9 4.57 -13.35 17.75
C ALA A 9 3.37 -14.25 18.01
N LEU A 10 2.19 -13.95 17.45
CA LEU A 10 1.01 -14.81 17.53
C LEU A 10 1.24 -16.16 16.84
N GLU A 11 2.00 -16.22 15.74
CA GLU A 11 2.35 -17.49 15.10
C GLU A 11 3.25 -18.35 16.01
N LEU A 12 4.29 -17.75 16.59
CA LEU A 12 5.22 -18.45 17.50
C LEU A 12 4.53 -18.89 18.81
N ALA A 13 3.54 -18.11 19.27
CA ALA A 13 2.75 -18.42 20.46
C ALA A 13 1.94 -19.72 20.33
N LYS A 14 1.70 -20.22 19.12
CA LYS A 14 1.07 -21.54 18.92
C LYS A 14 1.91 -22.69 19.47
N THR A 15 3.23 -22.52 19.56
CA THR A 15 4.16 -23.54 20.06
C THR A 15 4.81 -23.18 21.38
N ASP A 16 4.98 -21.88 21.66
CA ASP A 16 5.58 -21.39 22.91
C ASP A 16 4.78 -20.19 23.46
N PRO A 17 3.99 -20.39 24.53
CA PRO A 17 3.16 -19.34 25.12
C PRO A 17 3.93 -18.09 25.57
N ALA A 18 5.25 -18.14 25.76
CA ALA A 18 6.05 -16.97 26.10
C ALA A 18 5.94 -15.83 25.06
N TYR A 19 5.62 -16.17 23.81
CA TYR A 19 5.42 -15.18 22.75
C TYR A 19 4.10 -14.41 22.86
N GLU A 20 3.13 -14.82 23.70
CA GLU A 20 1.92 -14.05 23.97
C GLU A 20 2.23 -12.68 24.60
N ASP A 21 3.26 -12.60 25.45
CA ASP A 21 3.76 -11.36 26.04
C ASP A 21 4.35 -10.43 24.97
N VAL A 22 5.06 -11.02 24.00
CA VAL A 22 5.64 -10.29 22.87
C VAL A 22 4.54 -9.76 21.94
N ALA A 23 3.52 -10.58 21.66
CA ALA A 23 2.34 -10.17 20.92
C ALA A 23 1.64 -8.99 21.59
N THR A 24 1.42 -9.07 22.90
CA THR A 24 0.84 -7.99 23.71
C THR A 24 1.63 -6.69 23.54
N LYS A 25 2.95 -6.75 23.70
CA LYS A 25 3.83 -5.58 23.55
C LYS A 25 3.65 -4.89 22.19
N PHE A 26 3.64 -5.65 21.09
CA PHE A 26 3.50 -5.06 19.75
C PHE A 26 2.09 -4.53 19.49
N PHE A 27 1.06 -5.16 20.06
CA PHE A 27 -0.29 -4.64 20.04
C PHE A 27 -0.38 -3.28 20.77
N GLU A 28 0.16 -3.17 21.98
CA GLU A 28 0.17 -1.91 22.74
C GLU A 28 0.95 -0.81 21.99
N HIS A 29 2.14 -1.13 21.48
CA HIS A 29 2.94 -0.19 20.69
C HIS A 29 2.17 0.32 19.46
N PHE A 30 1.43 -0.55 18.78
CA PHE A 30 0.60 -0.13 17.65
C PHE A 30 -0.46 0.89 18.07
N LEU A 31 -1.12 0.67 19.21
CA LEU A 31 -2.11 1.60 19.75
C LEU A 31 -1.50 2.95 20.15
N TYR A 32 -0.32 2.94 20.78
CA TYR A 32 0.38 4.17 21.13
C TYR A 32 0.82 4.97 19.89
N ILE A 33 1.32 4.28 18.85
CA ILE A 33 1.64 4.93 17.57
C ILE A 33 0.38 5.52 16.95
N ALA A 34 -0.73 4.77 16.93
CA ALA A 34 -2.00 5.30 16.42
C ALA A 34 -2.48 6.53 17.20
N GLY A 35 -2.31 6.54 18.53
CA GLY A 35 -2.55 7.70 19.39
C GLY A 35 -1.72 8.90 18.96
N ALA A 36 -0.40 8.72 18.81
CA ALA A 36 0.52 9.78 18.42
C ALA A 36 0.22 10.34 17.01
N LEU A 37 -0.17 9.51 16.04
CA LEU A 37 -0.51 9.97 14.68
C LEU A 37 -1.78 10.83 14.60
N ASN A 38 -2.70 10.65 15.56
CA ASN A 38 -3.93 11.43 15.65
C ASN A 38 -3.80 12.64 16.62
N ASN A 39 -2.70 12.74 17.35
CA ASN A 39 -2.46 13.79 18.34
C ASN A 39 -0.95 13.94 18.62
N ILE A 40 -0.20 14.44 17.63
CA ILE A 40 1.26 14.56 17.68
C ILE A 40 1.63 15.47 18.85
N GLY A 41 2.52 14.99 19.73
CA GLY A 41 2.98 15.74 20.91
C GLY A 41 1.91 16.06 21.95
N GLY A 42 0.66 15.59 21.79
CA GLY A 42 -0.46 16.02 22.62
C GLY A 42 -1.05 17.39 22.21
N GLU A 43 -0.64 17.95 21.08
CA GLU A 43 -0.97 19.32 20.63
C GLU A 43 -2.23 19.39 19.75
N GLY A 44 -2.96 18.30 19.58
CA GLY A 44 -4.12 18.20 18.70
C GLY A 44 -3.79 18.09 17.21
N ILE A 45 -2.51 17.95 16.87
CA ILE A 45 -2.03 17.88 15.49
C ILE A 45 -2.21 16.45 14.96
N ALA A 46 -3.00 16.30 13.90
CA ALA A 46 -3.18 15.02 13.20
C ALA A 46 -2.57 15.05 11.80
N LEU A 47 -2.03 13.89 11.37
CA LEU A 47 -1.59 13.70 9.99
C LEU A 47 -2.76 13.66 9.01
N TRP A 48 -3.95 13.29 9.49
CA TRP A 48 -5.17 13.35 8.69
C TRP A 48 -5.64 14.80 8.56
N ASP A 49 -5.84 15.24 7.32
CA ASP A 49 -6.47 16.52 7.00
C ASP A 49 -7.96 16.27 6.74
N ASP A 50 -8.84 16.86 7.55
CA ASP A 50 -10.30 16.70 7.39
C ASP A 50 -10.88 17.52 6.22
N GLU A 51 -10.20 18.60 5.80
CA GLU A 51 -10.65 19.43 4.68
C GLU A 51 -10.33 18.74 3.35
N ASP A 52 -9.09 18.28 3.19
CA ASP A 52 -8.68 17.56 2.00
C ASP A 52 -8.96 16.06 2.11
N GLU A 53 -9.33 15.50 3.25
CA GLU A 53 -9.59 14.07 3.43
C GLU A 53 -8.40 13.17 2.97
N PHE A 54 -7.17 13.56 3.31
CA PHE A 54 -5.93 12.82 3.01
C PHE A 54 -4.94 12.87 4.15
N PHE A 55 -3.96 11.97 4.14
CA PHE A 55 -2.85 11.99 5.09
C PHE A 55 -1.66 12.79 4.54
N TYR A 56 -1.10 13.66 5.37
CA TYR A 56 0.04 14.50 5.04
C TYR A 56 1.04 14.56 6.19
N ASP A 57 2.31 14.74 5.85
CA ASP A 57 3.35 15.04 6.83
C ASP A 57 3.15 16.42 7.44
N VAL A 58 3.61 16.58 8.68
CA VAL A 58 3.63 17.86 9.39
C VAL A 58 5.08 18.23 9.68
N LEU A 59 5.46 19.43 9.30
CA LEU A 59 6.77 20.01 9.58
C LEU A 59 6.65 20.97 10.78
N HIS A 60 7.39 20.67 11.85
CA HIS A 60 7.55 21.57 12.99
C HIS A 60 8.69 22.56 12.71
N LEU A 61 8.43 23.83 12.98
CA LEU A 61 9.38 24.93 12.81
C LEU A 61 10.04 25.31 14.15
N PRO A 62 11.22 25.99 14.11
CA PRO A 62 11.94 26.37 15.33
C PRO A 62 11.17 27.29 16.28
N ASP A 63 10.13 27.97 15.80
CA ASP A 63 9.24 28.84 16.59
C ASP A 63 8.06 28.09 17.23
N ASN A 64 8.09 26.75 17.23
CA ASN A 64 7.01 25.84 17.64
C ASN A 64 5.73 25.95 16.81
N SER A 65 5.72 26.72 15.72
CA SER A 65 4.65 26.61 14.74
C SER A 65 4.83 25.33 13.93
N TRP A 66 3.76 24.92 13.25
CA TRP A 66 3.79 23.76 12.37
C TRP A 66 3.05 24.06 11.08
N LEU A 67 3.45 23.36 10.02
CA LEU A 67 2.81 23.44 8.73
C LEU A 67 2.62 22.05 8.14
N ARG A 68 1.47 21.86 7.48
CA ARG A 68 1.14 20.62 6.79
C ARG A 68 1.73 20.63 5.39
N LEU A 69 2.51 19.59 5.06
CA LEU A 69 3.07 19.39 3.74
C LEU A 69 2.03 18.76 2.83
N ARG A 70 1.24 19.58 2.12
CA ARG A 70 0.16 19.15 1.21
C ARG A 70 0.66 18.57 -0.11
N LEU A 71 1.68 17.71 -0.03
CA LEU A 71 2.23 16.94 -1.13
C LEU A 71 1.56 15.56 -1.18
N ARG A 72 0.80 15.28 -2.25
CA ARG A 72 0.15 13.99 -2.44
C ARG A 72 1.17 12.96 -2.94
N SER A 73 1.84 12.31 -2.01
CA SER A 73 2.80 11.24 -2.25
C SER A 73 2.32 9.89 -1.68
N LEU A 74 3.06 8.81 -1.97
CA LEU A 74 2.83 7.50 -1.36
C LEU A 74 2.79 7.56 0.17
N VAL A 75 3.46 8.53 0.80
CA VAL A 75 3.43 8.70 2.27
C VAL A 75 1.99 8.81 2.76
N GLY A 76 1.13 9.53 2.04
CA GLY A 76 -0.29 9.65 2.37
C GLY A 76 -1.11 8.36 2.17
N LEU A 77 -0.56 7.37 1.46
CA LEU A 77 -1.15 6.04 1.28
C LEU A 77 -0.62 5.02 2.29
N ILE A 78 0.53 5.25 2.93
CA ILE A 78 1.16 4.34 3.89
C ILE A 78 0.23 3.90 5.03
N PRO A 79 -0.72 4.74 5.54
CA PRO A 79 -1.68 4.28 6.54
C PRO A 79 -2.55 3.09 6.12
N LEU A 80 -2.72 2.83 4.81
CA LEU A 80 -3.39 1.63 4.30
C LEU A 80 -2.58 0.35 4.58
N LEU A 81 -1.26 0.45 4.69
CA LEU A 81 -0.38 -0.69 4.93
C LEU A 81 -0.43 -1.20 6.37
N ALA A 82 -0.89 -0.35 7.29
CA ALA A 82 -1.07 -0.70 8.69
C ALA A 82 -2.42 -1.40 8.86
N VAL A 83 -2.48 -2.67 8.44
CA VAL A 83 -3.65 -3.54 8.58
C VAL A 83 -3.25 -4.96 9.00
N GLU A 84 -3.98 -5.51 9.97
CA GLU A 84 -3.93 -6.92 10.35
C GLU A 84 -5.33 -7.41 10.74
N THR A 85 -5.61 -8.68 10.48
CA THR A 85 -6.86 -9.32 10.93
C THR A 85 -6.55 -10.44 11.88
N ILE A 86 -7.25 -10.48 13.02
CA ILE A 86 -7.11 -11.54 14.01
C ILE A 86 -8.34 -12.45 13.90
N GLU A 87 -8.09 -13.75 13.70
CA GLU A 87 -9.12 -14.77 13.64
C GLU A 87 -9.62 -15.14 15.05
N PRO A 88 -10.93 -15.41 15.22
CA PRO A 88 -11.47 -15.83 16.52
C PRO A 88 -10.76 -17.07 17.09
N ALA A 89 -10.54 -18.08 16.25
CA ALA A 89 -9.86 -19.31 16.65
C ALA A 89 -8.43 -19.06 17.16
N LEU A 90 -7.73 -18.08 16.58
CA LEU A 90 -6.40 -17.69 17.04
C LEU A 90 -6.47 -17.05 18.43
N LEU A 91 -7.42 -16.14 18.67
CA LEU A 91 -7.63 -15.54 19.99
C LEU A 91 -8.01 -16.57 21.05
N ASP A 92 -8.87 -17.53 20.71
CA ASP A 92 -9.30 -18.57 21.63
C ASP A 92 -8.16 -19.54 21.98
N SER A 93 -7.21 -19.74 21.07
CA SER A 93 -6.00 -20.54 21.33
C SER A 93 -4.94 -19.81 22.17
N GLN A 94 -5.08 -18.50 22.42
CA GLN A 94 -4.06 -17.66 23.08
C GLN A 94 -4.68 -16.83 24.22
N PRO A 95 -5.03 -17.47 25.35
CA PRO A 95 -5.83 -16.87 26.40
C PRO A 95 -5.10 -15.77 27.19
N GLY A 96 -3.77 -15.77 27.25
CA GLY A 96 -2.99 -14.72 27.88
C GLY A 96 -3.06 -13.42 27.08
N PHE A 97 -2.81 -13.52 25.77
CA PHE A 97 -2.96 -12.41 24.82
C PHE A 97 -4.39 -11.89 24.80
N LYS A 98 -5.40 -12.78 24.66
CA LYS A 98 -6.82 -12.41 24.63
C LYS A 98 -7.22 -11.58 25.85
N ARG A 99 -6.82 -12.01 27.06
CA ARG A 99 -7.12 -11.30 28.31
C ARG A 99 -6.50 -9.90 28.36
N ARG A 100 -5.25 -9.75 27.93
CA ARG A 100 -4.58 -8.44 27.95
C ARG A 100 -5.14 -7.51 26.88
N LEU A 101 -5.48 -8.06 25.73
CA LEU A 101 -6.19 -7.37 24.66
C LEU A 101 -7.53 -6.81 25.16
N GLU A 102 -8.37 -7.66 25.76
CA GLU A 102 -9.65 -7.25 26.35
C GLU A 102 -9.46 -6.18 27.43
N TRP A 103 -8.51 -6.37 28.34
CA TRP A 103 -8.18 -5.38 29.36
C TRP A 103 -7.82 -4.02 28.76
N PHE A 104 -6.96 -3.99 27.73
CA PHE A 104 -6.52 -2.74 27.11
C PHE A 104 -7.69 -2.03 26.42
N LEU A 105 -8.58 -2.78 25.77
CA LEU A 105 -9.73 -2.20 25.08
C LEU A 105 -10.74 -1.58 26.06
N GLU A 106 -10.92 -2.20 27.23
CA GLU A 106 -11.76 -1.68 28.31
C GLU A 106 -11.15 -0.45 29.00
N HIS A 107 -9.84 -0.47 29.26
CA HIS A 107 -9.18 0.55 30.08
C HIS A 107 -8.58 1.70 29.27
N ARG A 108 -8.38 1.51 27.95
CA ARG A 108 -7.87 2.53 27.00
C ARG A 108 -8.77 2.69 25.77
N PRO A 109 -10.07 3.00 25.98
CA PRO A 109 -11.01 3.21 24.88
C PRO A 109 -10.62 4.40 23.97
N ASP A 110 -9.85 5.34 24.51
CA ASP A 110 -9.29 6.49 23.80
C ASP A 110 -8.39 6.09 22.63
N LEU A 111 -7.61 5.02 22.78
CA LEU A 111 -6.73 4.45 21.76
C LEU A 111 -7.44 3.38 20.92
N ALA A 112 -8.25 2.53 21.56
CA ALA A 112 -8.96 1.44 20.89
C ALA A 112 -9.82 1.94 19.71
N ARG A 113 -10.54 3.06 19.92
CA ARG A 113 -11.38 3.70 18.89
C ARG A 113 -10.60 4.18 17.67
N LEU A 114 -9.29 4.38 17.78
CA LEU A 114 -8.48 4.88 16.66
C LEU A 114 -8.23 3.77 15.62
N VAL A 115 -8.09 2.53 16.07
CA VAL A 115 -7.62 1.44 15.19
C VAL A 115 -8.62 0.32 14.93
N SER A 116 -9.65 0.18 15.77
CA SER A 116 -10.61 -0.92 15.63
C SER A 116 -12.03 -0.54 16.03
N ARG A 117 -13.02 -1.18 15.41
CA ARG A 117 -14.42 -1.19 15.87
C ARG A 117 -14.59 -2.58 16.46
N TRP A 118 -14.03 -2.75 17.64
CA TRP A 118 -13.77 -4.07 18.19
C TRP A 118 -15.04 -4.90 18.43
N TYR A 119 -16.14 -4.22 18.71
CA TYR A 119 -17.46 -4.82 18.89
C TYR A 119 -18.23 -5.05 17.57
N GLU A 120 -17.65 -4.66 16.42
CA GLU A 120 -18.19 -4.95 15.09
C GLU A 120 -17.35 -6.07 14.43
N PRO A 121 -17.75 -7.35 14.60
CA PRO A 121 -17.10 -8.47 13.92
C PRO A 121 -17.19 -8.30 12.40
N GLY A 122 -16.07 -8.56 11.72
CA GLY A 122 -16.05 -8.67 10.25
C GLY A 122 -16.50 -10.07 9.78
N MET A 123 -16.28 -10.35 8.50
CA MET A 123 -16.47 -11.68 7.91
C MET A 123 -15.76 -12.76 8.75
N GLY A 124 -16.50 -13.81 9.13
CA GLY A 124 -15.98 -14.89 9.98
C GLY A 124 -15.59 -14.44 11.40
N GLU A 125 -16.26 -13.41 11.93
CA GLU A 125 -16.02 -12.81 13.25
C GLU A 125 -14.62 -12.23 13.47
N ARG A 126 -13.87 -12.03 12.38
CA ARG A 126 -12.51 -11.46 12.41
C ARG A 126 -12.51 -10.09 13.07
N ARG A 127 -11.42 -9.80 13.77
CA ARG A 127 -11.15 -8.47 14.35
C ARG A 127 -10.14 -7.72 13.48
N LEU A 128 -10.40 -6.44 13.22
CA LEU A 128 -9.53 -5.58 12.40
C LEU A 128 -8.66 -4.68 13.26
N LEU A 129 -7.37 -4.65 12.99
CA LEU A 129 -6.44 -3.62 13.47
C LEU A 129 -5.98 -2.79 12.27
N ALA A 130 -6.44 -1.55 12.13
CA ALA A 130 -6.07 -0.71 11.00
C ALA A 130 -6.05 0.79 11.30
N LEU A 131 -5.09 1.53 10.72
CA LEU A 131 -5.04 3.00 10.85
C LEU A 131 -6.04 3.71 9.94
N ALA A 132 -6.15 3.29 8.68
CA ALA A 132 -7.10 3.83 7.71
C ALA A 132 -8.25 2.85 7.50
N ARG A 133 -9.44 3.16 8.03
CA ARG A 133 -10.63 2.30 7.98
C ARG A 133 -11.89 3.09 7.66
N GLY A 134 -12.93 2.39 7.17
CA GLY A 134 -14.23 2.99 6.87
C GLY A 134 -14.12 4.22 5.95
N HIS A 135 -14.52 5.39 6.44
CA HIS A 135 -14.50 6.66 5.70
C HIS A 135 -13.10 7.03 5.18
N ARG A 136 -12.09 7.09 6.08
CA ARG A 136 -10.72 7.46 5.70
C ARG A 136 -10.17 6.54 4.62
N MET A 137 -10.42 5.23 4.75
CA MET A 137 -10.03 4.25 3.73
C MET A 137 -10.68 4.54 2.37
N LYS A 138 -12.01 4.77 2.32
CA LYS A 138 -12.70 5.11 1.06
C LYS A 138 -12.12 6.37 0.41
N ARG A 139 -11.77 7.40 1.19
CA ARG A 139 -11.19 8.65 0.68
C ARG A 139 -9.79 8.47 0.14
N VAL A 140 -8.94 7.75 0.86
CA VAL A 140 -7.58 7.43 0.40
C VAL A 140 -7.63 6.56 -0.86
N LEU A 141 -8.48 5.52 -0.88
CA LEU A 141 -8.63 4.64 -2.06
C LEU A 141 -9.17 5.40 -3.27
N ARG A 142 -10.11 6.33 -3.08
CA ARG A 142 -10.61 7.17 -4.17
C ARG A 142 -9.46 7.90 -4.89
N ARG A 143 -8.53 8.51 -4.14
CA ARG A 143 -7.34 9.15 -4.74
C ARG A 143 -6.36 8.14 -5.32
N MET A 144 -6.06 7.07 -4.59
CA MET A 144 -5.12 6.04 -5.03
C MET A 144 -5.53 5.42 -6.38
N LEU A 145 -6.84 5.27 -6.59
CA LEU A 145 -7.43 4.62 -7.77
C LEU A 145 -7.86 5.61 -8.86
N ASP A 146 -7.50 6.90 -8.73
CA ASP A 146 -7.77 7.93 -9.73
C ASP A 146 -6.65 7.99 -10.78
N PRO A 147 -6.96 7.81 -12.09
CA PRO A 147 -5.98 7.91 -13.17
C PRO A 147 -5.26 9.26 -13.29
N ASN A 148 -5.91 10.35 -12.85
CA ASN A 148 -5.34 11.69 -12.83
C ASN A 148 -4.51 11.97 -11.57
N GLU A 149 -4.49 11.03 -10.62
CA GLU A 149 -3.68 11.10 -9.42
C GLU A 149 -2.66 9.94 -9.42
N PHE A 150 -2.92 8.89 -8.64
CA PHE A 150 -1.93 7.83 -8.41
C PHE A 150 -2.04 6.65 -9.38
N LEU A 151 -3.21 6.35 -9.95
CA LEU A 151 -3.42 5.11 -10.70
C LEU A 151 -2.86 5.20 -12.12
N SER A 152 -1.86 4.39 -12.43
CA SER A 152 -1.30 4.20 -13.76
C SER A 152 -1.78 2.88 -14.36
N ASP A 153 -1.64 2.72 -15.67
CA ASP A 153 -1.78 1.43 -16.36
C ASP A 153 -0.74 0.39 -15.97
N HIS A 154 0.26 0.82 -15.20
CA HIS A 154 1.39 0.00 -14.77
C HIS A 154 1.47 -0.17 -13.24
N GLY A 155 0.59 0.48 -12.45
CA GLY A 155 0.60 0.40 -10.99
C GLY A 155 0.23 1.72 -10.32
N VAL A 156 0.54 1.87 -9.03
CA VAL A 156 0.36 3.09 -8.24
C VAL A 156 1.65 3.91 -8.29
N ARG A 157 1.55 5.15 -8.76
CA ARG A 157 2.64 6.15 -8.85
C ARG A 157 3.12 6.57 -7.47
N SER A 158 4.39 7.00 -7.38
CA SER A 158 4.96 7.41 -6.10
C SER A 158 4.53 8.79 -5.62
N VAL A 159 4.15 9.66 -6.56
CA VAL A 159 3.54 10.98 -6.36
C VAL A 159 2.36 11.11 -7.30
N SER A 160 1.32 11.80 -6.86
CA SER A 160 0.16 12.07 -7.69
C SER A 160 0.54 12.82 -8.97
N ARG A 161 -0.03 12.37 -10.10
CA ARG A 161 0.06 13.03 -11.39
C ARG A 161 -0.54 14.44 -11.38
N CYS A 162 -1.39 14.80 -10.41
CA CYS A 162 -1.92 16.16 -10.29
C CYS A 162 -0.81 17.21 -10.14
N HIS A 163 0.34 16.82 -9.59
CA HIS A 163 1.51 17.68 -9.42
C HIS A 163 2.32 17.89 -10.71
N ALA A 164 1.88 17.34 -11.85
CA ALA A 164 2.38 17.72 -13.17
C ALA A 164 1.90 19.13 -13.54
N ASP A 165 0.62 19.41 -13.30
CA ASP A 165 -0.01 20.71 -13.60
C ASP A 165 0.01 21.65 -12.39
N HIS A 166 -0.02 21.09 -11.18
CA HIS A 166 -0.10 21.84 -9.92
C HIS A 166 1.04 21.41 -8.97
N PRO A 167 2.30 21.74 -9.28
CA PRO A 167 3.43 21.37 -8.42
C PRO A 167 3.27 21.97 -7.01
N TYR A 168 3.72 21.23 -6.00
CA TYR A 168 3.66 21.69 -4.62
C TYR A 168 4.91 22.54 -4.30
N THR A 169 4.72 23.78 -3.87
CA THR A 169 5.81 24.68 -3.48
C THR A 169 5.71 25.05 -2.01
N LEU A 170 6.77 24.75 -1.25
CA LEU A 170 6.97 25.15 0.13
C LEU A 170 7.91 26.36 0.20
N HIS A 171 7.50 27.42 0.90
CA HIS A 171 8.35 28.59 1.16
C HIS A 171 8.81 28.57 2.62
N VAL A 172 10.11 28.39 2.85
CA VAL A 172 10.73 28.38 4.19
C VAL A 172 12.07 29.10 4.13
N ASN A 173 12.39 29.93 5.13
CA ASN A 173 13.65 30.69 5.22
C ASN A 173 13.98 31.53 3.96
N GLY A 174 12.96 32.10 3.32
CA GLY A 174 13.12 32.90 2.10
C GLY A 174 13.44 32.09 0.83
N MET A 175 13.44 30.75 0.91
CA MET A 175 13.66 29.86 -0.21
C MET A 175 12.38 29.13 -0.61
N ALA A 176 12.18 28.95 -1.91
CA ALA A 176 11.10 28.14 -2.46
C ALA A 176 11.61 26.74 -2.82
N HIS A 177 11.00 25.71 -2.24
CA HIS A 177 11.24 24.31 -2.54
C HIS A 177 10.04 23.74 -3.28
N THR A 178 10.25 23.27 -4.51
CA THR A 178 9.15 22.79 -5.37
C THR A 178 9.30 21.30 -5.64
N VAL A 179 8.19 20.57 -5.51
CA VAL A 179 8.05 19.16 -5.88
C VAL A 179 7.02 19.06 -7.00
N ALA A 180 7.47 18.63 -8.17
CA ALA A 180 6.63 18.33 -9.32
C ALA A 180 6.52 16.81 -9.52
N TYR A 181 5.53 16.39 -10.31
CA TYR A 181 5.47 15.01 -10.79
C TYR A 181 6.57 14.75 -11.83
N GLU A 182 7.43 13.79 -11.55
CA GLU A 182 8.55 13.34 -12.37
C GLU A 182 8.40 11.83 -12.58
N PRO A 183 7.81 11.36 -13.69
CA PRO A 183 7.49 9.95 -13.85
C PRO A 183 8.71 9.05 -14.07
N ALA A 184 9.88 9.62 -14.35
CA ALA A 184 11.09 8.93 -14.75
C ALA A 184 12.25 9.24 -13.78
N GLU A 185 13.47 9.42 -14.29
CA GLU A 185 14.61 9.91 -13.55
C GLU A 185 14.36 11.31 -12.96
N SER A 186 15.06 11.62 -11.87
CA SER A 186 15.00 12.93 -11.23
C SER A 186 15.52 14.02 -12.15
N ARG A 187 14.84 15.17 -12.20
CA ARG A 187 15.34 16.35 -12.97
C ARG A 187 16.39 17.15 -12.21
N SER A 188 16.68 16.77 -10.96
CA SER A 188 17.67 17.42 -10.10
C SER A 188 18.65 16.42 -9.48
N GLY A 189 19.85 16.87 -9.14
CA GLY A 189 20.84 16.03 -8.44
C GLY A 189 20.52 15.76 -6.96
N LEU A 190 19.49 16.39 -6.41
CA LEU A 190 19.07 16.19 -5.02
C LEU A 190 18.65 14.72 -4.82
N PHE A 191 19.21 14.08 -3.79
CA PHE A 191 18.94 12.68 -3.40
C PHE A 191 19.44 11.59 -4.37
N GLY A 192 20.60 11.79 -5.01
CA GLY A 192 21.33 10.68 -5.64
C GLY A 192 21.13 10.51 -7.15
N GLY A 193 20.54 11.49 -7.83
CA GLY A 193 20.53 11.64 -9.29
C GLY A 193 19.67 10.63 -10.06
N ASN A 194 19.96 9.33 -9.93
CA ASN A 194 19.40 8.26 -10.76
C ASN A 194 18.23 7.50 -10.10
N SER A 195 17.89 7.80 -8.84
CA SER A 195 16.76 7.19 -8.14
C SER A 195 15.70 8.26 -7.84
N ASN A 196 14.43 7.97 -8.11
CA ASN A 196 13.36 8.95 -8.02
C ASN A 196 12.08 8.39 -7.39
N TRP A 197 11.59 9.09 -6.38
CA TRP A 197 10.34 8.81 -5.67
C TRP A 197 9.25 9.84 -5.96
N ARG A 198 9.42 10.71 -6.98
CA ARG A 198 8.49 11.79 -7.31
C ARG A 198 7.56 11.51 -8.50
N GLY A 199 7.24 10.25 -8.75
CA GLY A 199 6.34 9.86 -9.82
C GLY A 199 6.44 8.40 -10.25
N PRO A 200 7.63 7.76 -10.22
CA PRO A 200 7.75 6.39 -10.72
C PRO A 200 6.96 5.35 -9.91
N ILE A 201 6.80 4.18 -10.48
CA ILE A 201 6.15 3.02 -9.87
C ILE A 201 7.22 2.14 -9.23
N TRP A 202 7.00 1.80 -7.97
CA TRP A 202 7.89 0.97 -7.16
C TRP A 202 7.18 -0.30 -6.73
N PHE A 203 7.78 -1.45 -7.07
CA PHE A 203 7.25 -2.78 -6.77
C PHE A 203 7.00 -3.03 -5.27
N PRO A 204 7.91 -2.69 -4.33
CA PRO A 204 7.70 -2.97 -2.91
C PRO A 204 6.40 -2.38 -2.38
N ILE A 205 6.15 -1.09 -2.64
CA ILE A 205 4.98 -0.40 -2.09
C ILE A 205 3.71 -0.88 -2.78
N ASN A 206 3.74 -1.03 -4.10
CA ASN A 206 2.61 -1.57 -4.84
C ASN A 206 2.21 -2.98 -4.36
N PHE A 207 3.20 -3.83 -4.12
CA PHE A 207 2.98 -5.17 -3.60
C PHE A 207 2.38 -5.15 -2.18
N LEU A 208 2.89 -4.29 -1.29
CA LEU A 208 2.33 -4.12 0.05
C LEU A 208 0.90 -3.56 0.03
N LEU A 209 0.58 -2.67 -0.91
CA LEU A 209 -0.79 -2.17 -1.11
C LEU A 209 -1.73 -3.31 -1.53
N ILE A 210 -1.30 -4.18 -2.45
CA ILE A 210 -2.05 -5.37 -2.88
C ILE A 210 -2.32 -6.30 -1.68
N GLU A 211 -1.29 -6.62 -0.89
CA GLU A 211 -1.47 -7.49 0.30
C GLU A 211 -2.40 -6.83 1.34
N SER A 212 -2.30 -5.51 1.50
CA SER A 212 -3.16 -4.77 2.44
C SER A 212 -4.62 -4.77 2.00
N LEU A 213 -4.89 -4.58 0.70
CA LEU A 213 -6.24 -4.68 0.13
C LEU A 213 -6.84 -6.08 0.32
N GLN A 214 -6.03 -7.13 0.16
CA GLN A 214 -6.45 -8.51 0.42
C GLN A 214 -6.80 -8.72 1.92
N LYS A 215 -5.97 -8.21 2.84
CA LYS A 215 -6.25 -8.25 4.28
C LYS A 215 -7.54 -7.50 4.64
N PHE A 216 -7.74 -6.30 4.10
CA PHE A 216 -8.99 -5.57 4.29
C PHE A 216 -10.19 -6.33 3.72
N HIS A 217 -10.05 -6.96 2.55
CA HIS A 217 -11.11 -7.78 1.97
C HIS A 217 -11.51 -8.95 2.88
N HIS A 218 -10.54 -9.65 3.49
CA HIS A 218 -10.86 -10.74 4.43
C HIS A 218 -11.70 -10.28 5.63
N TYR A 219 -11.61 -9.00 6.01
CA TYR A 219 -12.46 -8.44 7.06
C TYR A 219 -13.81 -7.94 6.50
N TYR A 220 -13.80 -7.15 5.43
CA TYR A 220 -14.97 -6.45 4.92
C TYR A 220 -15.86 -7.26 3.97
N GLY A 221 -15.33 -8.30 3.32
CA GLY A 221 -16.04 -9.11 2.34
C GLY A 221 -16.41 -8.37 1.05
N ASP A 222 -17.43 -8.89 0.38
CA ASP A 222 -17.91 -8.42 -0.93
C ASP A 222 -18.78 -7.15 -0.85
N ASP A 223 -19.30 -6.83 0.34
CA ASP A 223 -20.18 -5.68 0.54
C ASP A 223 -19.44 -4.33 0.51
N PHE A 224 -18.13 -4.36 0.77
CA PHE A 224 -17.31 -3.15 0.72
C PHE A 224 -16.83 -2.88 -0.70
N LEU A 225 -17.60 -2.03 -1.37
CA LEU A 225 -17.36 -1.62 -2.74
C LEU A 225 -16.74 -0.23 -2.84
N VAL A 226 -15.74 -0.11 -3.71
CA VAL A 226 -15.07 1.14 -4.07
C VAL A 226 -15.02 1.26 -5.59
N GLU A 227 -15.15 2.48 -6.09
CA GLU A 227 -15.04 2.76 -7.52
C GLU A 227 -13.59 2.53 -8.00
N CYS A 228 -13.41 1.77 -9.08
CA CYS A 228 -12.09 1.47 -9.62
C CYS A 228 -12.15 1.19 -11.14
N PRO A 229 -11.53 2.06 -11.96
CA PRO A 229 -10.88 3.33 -11.60
C PRO A 229 -11.86 4.36 -11.05
N THR A 230 -11.38 5.31 -10.25
CA THR A 230 -12.19 6.46 -9.80
C THR A 230 -12.64 7.27 -11.02
N GLY A 231 -13.91 7.67 -11.05
CA GLY A 231 -14.55 8.37 -12.18
C GLY A 231 -15.15 7.44 -13.25
N SER A 232 -15.00 6.11 -13.12
CA SER A 232 -15.54 5.13 -14.08
C SER A 232 -16.99 4.71 -13.83
N GLY A 233 -17.56 5.02 -12.66
CA GLY A 233 -18.83 4.49 -12.17
C GLY A 233 -18.81 2.99 -11.81
N THR A 234 -17.72 2.27 -12.11
CA THR A 234 -17.61 0.83 -11.87
C THR A 234 -17.13 0.56 -10.45
N LYS A 235 -18.01 -0.03 -9.65
CA LYS A 235 -17.71 -0.46 -8.28
C LYS A 235 -17.09 -1.86 -8.26
N ARG A 236 -16.04 -2.04 -7.47
CA ARG A 236 -15.30 -3.29 -7.30
C ARG A 236 -15.08 -3.59 -5.82
N THR A 237 -14.97 -4.87 -5.48
CA THR A 237 -14.52 -5.30 -4.15
C THR A 237 -13.03 -5.02 -3.97
N LEU A 238 -12.56 -4.97 -2.73
CA LEU A 238 -11.13 -4.78 -2.44
C LEU A 238 -10.25 -5.90 -3.03
N TRP A 239 -10.78 -7.13 -3.13
CA TRP A 239 -10.09 -8.24 -3.79
C TRP A 239 -9.92 -7.99 -5.30
N GLN A 240 -11.00 -7.61 -5.97
CA GLN A 240 -10.97 -7.29 -7.40
C GLN A 240 -10.02 -6.12 -7.72
N ILE A 241 -9.90 -5.15 -6.80
CA ILE A 241 -8.95 -4.04 -6.91
C ILE A 241 -7.52 -4.55 -6.75
N ALA A 242 -7.25 -5.41 -5.76
CA ALA A 242 -5.93 -6.04 -5.57
C ALA A 242 -5.51 -6.85 -6.81
N GLU A 243 -6.43 -7.59 -7.42
CA GLU A 243 -6.18 -8.31 -8.67
C GLU A 243 -5.91 -7.35 -9.85
N GLU A 244 -6.66 -6.25 -9.95
CA GLU A 244 -6.45 -5.24 -11.00
C GLU A 244 -5.06 -4.61 -10.91
N LEU A 245 -4.63 -4.22 -9.71
CA LEU A 245 -3.28 -3.71 -9.48
C LEU A 245 -2.21 -4.78 -9.81
N SER A 246 -2.46 -6.03 -9.43
CA SER A 246 -1.57 -7.16 -9.77
C SER A 246 -1.43 -7.32 -11.29
N ARG A 247 -2.52 -7.26 -12.04
CA ARG A 247 -2.52 -7.32 -13.52
C ARG A 247 -1.75 -6.16 -14.14
N ARG A 248 -1.90 -4.94 -13.62
CA ARG A 248 -1.18 -3.74 -14.08
C ARG A 248 0.33 -3.88 -13.90
N LEU A 249 0.77 -4.36 -12.74
CA LEU A 249 2.18 -4.63 -12.47
C LEU A 249 2.74 -5.76 -13.34
N CYS A 250 1.97 -6.85 -13.53
CA CYS A 250 2.38 -7.95 -14.41
C CYS A 250 2.51 -7.48 -15.87
N ARG A 251 1.60 -6.62 -16.33
CA ARG A 251 1.59 -6.09 -17.71
C ARG A 251 2.90 -5.40 -18.09
N ILE A 252 3.62 -4.81 -17.13
CA ILE A 252 4.95 -4.22 -17.37
C ILE A 252 5.89 -5.20 -18.07
N PHE A 253 5.81 -6.48 -17.70
CA PHE A 253 6.72 -7.53 -18.15
C PHE A 253 6.15 -8.35 -19.30
N LEU A 254 4.88 -8.18 -19.67
CA LEU A 254 4.22 -8.99 -20.70
C LEU A 254 4.22 -8.25 -22.04
N ARG A 255 4.15 -9.01 -23.14
CA ARG A 255 3.97 -8.41 -24.47
C ARG A 255 2.52 -7.92 -24.60
N GLY A 256 2.36 -6.69 -25.05
CA GLY A 256 1.07 -6.12 -25.41
C GLY A 256 0.58 -6.61 -26.78
N PRO A 257 -0.59 -6.12 -27.22
CA PRO A 257 -1.14 -6.43 -28.55
C PRO A 257 -0.23 -6.01 -29.71
N ASP A 258 0.62 -5.01 -29.49
CA ASP A 258 1.65 -4.53 -30.43
C ASP A 258 2.93 -5.40 -30.42
N GLY A 259 2.95 -6.47 -29.62
CA GLY A 259 4.10 -7.35 -29.44
C GLY A 259 5.22 -6.79 -28.57
N ARG A 260 5.07 -5.58 -28.02
CA ARG A 260 6.10 -4.87 -27.24
C ARG A 260 5.88 -5.06 -25.75
N ARG A 261 6.95 -4.96 -24.95
CA ARG A 261 6.87 -4.99 -23.48
C ARG A 261 7.09 -3.58 -22.92
N PRO A 262 6.25 -3.10 -21.99
CA PRO A 262 6.48 -1.81 -21.35
C PRO A 262 7.86 -1.69 -20.69
N VAL A 263 8.35 -2.75 -20.03
CA VAL A 263 9.64 -2.77 -19.32
C VAL A 263 10.84 -2.34 -20.19
N PHE A 264 10.79 -2.58 -21.50
CA PHE A 264 11.86 -2.19 -22.42
C PHE A 264 11.71 -0.78 -23.01
N GLY A 265 10.58 -0.11 -22.75
CA GLY A 265 10.30 1.25 -23.22
C GLY A 265 10.52 1.39 -24.73
N THR A 266 11.33 2.36 -25.10
CA THR A 266 11.67 2.69 -26.49
C THR A 266 12.93 1.98 -27.01
N ASN A 267 13.52 1.06 -26.24
CA ASN A 267 14.73 0.35 -26.66
C ASN A 267 14.41 -0.74 -27.70
N GLU A 268 14.61 -0.44 -28.98
CA GLU A 268 14.27 -1.35 -30.08
C GLU A 268 15.06 -2.66 -30.08
N VAL A 269 16.28 -2.67 -29.54
CA VAL A 269 17.08 -3.90 -29.43
C VAL A 269 16.36 -4.90 -28.53
N PHE A 270 15.97 -4.47 -27.33
CA PHE A 270 15.23 -5.34 -26.41
C PHE A 270 13.78 -5.59 -26.84
N GLN A 271 13.20 -4.78 -27.73
CA GLN A 271 11.83 -5.01 -28.20
C GLN A 271 11.76 -6.00 -29.37
N ALA A 272 12.66 -5.86 -30.35
CA ALA A 272 12.53 -6.53 -31.64
C ALA A 272 13.59 -7.61 -31.91
N ASP A 273 14.81 -7.46 -31.40
CA ASP A 273 15.92 -8.36 -31.73
C ASP A 273 15.62 -9.78 -31.23
N PRO A 274 15.58 -10.80 -32.12
CA PRO A 274 15.31 -12.19 -31.74
C PRO A 274 16.25 -12.75 -30.65
N HIS A 275 17.46 -12.20 -30.52
CA HIS A 275 18.44 -12.61 -29.53
C HIS A 275 18.25 -11.93 -28.16
N TRP A 276 17.54 -10.80 -28.10
CA TRP A 276 17.43 -10.01 -26.86
C TRP A 276 16.00 -9.89 -26.32
N ARG A 277 14.98 -9.98 -27.18
CA ARG A 277 13.58 -9.69 -26.86
C ARG A 277 12.92 -10.56 -25.79
N ASP A 278 13.53 -11.70 -25.48
CA ASP A 278 13.05 -12.63 -24.47
C ASP A 278 13.92 -12.65 -23.20
N HIS A 279 14.96 -11.81 -23.14
CA HIS A 279 15.79 -11.60 -21.95
C HIS A 279 15.25 -10.42 -21.12
N VAL A 280 14.17 -10.69 -20.39
CA VAL A 280 13.49 -9.69 -19.56
C VAL A 280 14.34 -9.30 -18.35
N LEU A 281 14.56 -7.99 -18.21
CA LEU A 281 15.35 -7.39 -17.13
C LEU A 281 14.46 -6.99 -15.95
N TYR A 282 15.08 -6.87 -14.77
CA TYR A 282 14.42 -6.48 -13.52
C TYR A 282 14.97 -5.15 -13.07
N TYR A 283 14.17 -4.10 -13.23
CA TYR A 283 14.59 -2.73 -12.94
C TYR A 283 14.32 -2.32 -11.50
N GLU A 284 15.03 -1.30 -11.02
CA GLU A 284 14.86 -0.71 -9.69
C GLU A 284 13.43 -0.17 -9.51
N TYR A 285 12.97 0.58 -10.50
CA TYR A 285 11.65 1.21 -10.56
C TYR A 285 11.20 1.37 -12.02
N PHE A 286 9.97 1.83 -12.21
CA PHE A 286 9.33 1.90 -13.54
C PHE A 286 8.74 3.27 -13.80
N HIS A 287 8.80 3.72 -15.03
CA HIS A 287 8.23 4.99 -15.44
C HIS A 287 6.73 5.07 -15.09
N GLY A 288 6.33 6.12 -14.38
CA GLY A 288 4.98 6.29 -13.83
C GLY A 288 3.86 6.18 -14.87
N ASP A 289 4.12 6.58 -16.13
CA ASP A 289 3.11 6.58 -17.20
C ASP A 289 3.27 5.51 -18.28
N THR A 290 4.48 4.97 -18.49
CA THR A 290 4.77 4.08 -19.63
C THR A 290 5.22 2.69 -19.20
N GLY A 291 5.53 2.50 -17.92
CA GLY A 291 6.04 1.22 -17.40
C GLY A 291 7.47 0.89 -17.86
N ALA A 292 8.18 1.81 -18.51
CA ALA A 292 9.59 1.62 -18.88
C ALA A 292 10.45 1.35 -17.64
N GLY A 293 11.33 0.35 -17.71
CA GLY A 293 12.26 0.04 -16.64
C GLY A 293 13.36 1.10 -16.50
N LEU A 294 13.65 1.51 -15.27
CA LEU A 294 14.58 2.59 -14.93
C LEU A 294 15.50 2.19 -13.76
N GLY A 295 16.63 2.89 -13.61
CA GLY A 295 17.63 2.55 -12.60
C GLY A 295 18.37 1.25 -12.91
N ALA A 296 18.82 0.53 -11.87
CA ALA A 296 19.59 -0.70 -12.05
C ALA A 296 18.76 -1.82 -12.71
N GLY A 297 19.24 -2.39 -13.83
CA GLY A 297 18.50 -3.38 -14.65
C GLY A 297 18.61 -4.86 -14.22
N HIS A 298 19.39 -5.16 -13.18
CA HIS A 298 19.51 -6.50 -12.59
C HIS A 298 19.05 -6.53 -11.12
N GLN A 299 18.03 -5.74 -10.81
CA GLN A 299 17.41 -5.68 -9.50
C GLN A 299 16.42 -6.83 -9.29
N THR A 300 16.92 -8.07 -9.33
CA THR A 300 16.19 -9.26 -8.84
C THR A 300 16.07 -9.27 -7.30
N GLY A 301 16.02 -8.09 -6.69
CA GLY A 301 15.60 -7.87 -5.31
C GLY A 301 14.08 -7.76 -5.26
N TRP A 302 13.55 -6.61 -4.86
CA TRP A 302 12.10 -6.44 -4.71
C TRP A 302 11.30 -6.61 -6.00
N THR A 303 11.87 -6.39 -7.18
CA THR A 303 11.14 -6.49 -8.45
C THR A 303 10.80 -7.94 -8.79
N ALA A 304 11.53 -8.91 -8.22
CA ALA A 304 11.23 -10.33 -8.33
C ALA A 304 9.86 -10.71 -7.72
N LEU A 305 9.25 -9.84 -6.90
CA LEU A 305 7.88 -10.01 -6.39
C LEU A 305 6.84 -10.17 -7.52
N VAL A 306 7.15 -9.72 -8.74
CA VAL A 306 6.31 -9.98 -9.93
C VAL A 306 6.03 -11.47 -10.15
N ALA A 307 6.94 -12.37 -9.79
CA ALA A 307 6.73 -13.81 -9.93
C ALA A 307 5.54 -14.30 -9.09
N LYS A 308 5.41 -13.80 -7.85
CA LYS A 308 4.27 -14.09 -6.97
C LYS A 308 2.97 -13.52 -7.56
N LEU A 309 3.01 -12.29 -8.10
CA LEU A 309 1.83 -11.66 -8.72
C LEU A 309 1.36 -12.40 -9.98
N LEU A 310 2.30 -12.89 -10.80
CA LEU A 310 2.00 -13.69 -12.00
C LEU A 310 1.34 -15.02 -11.62
N ASP A 311 1.90 -15.74 -10.63
CA ASP A 311 1.31 -17.00 -10.14
C ASP A 311 -0.11 -16.77 -9.55
N GLN A 312 -0.29 -15.74 -8.73
CA GLN A 312 -1.59 -15.36 -8.18
C GLN A 312 -2.61 -15.05 -9.28
N THR A 313 -2.22 -14.24 -10.27
CA THR A 313 -3.09 -13.85 -11.40
C THR A 313 -3.45 -15.05 -12.29
N ALA A 314 -2.51 -15.97 -12.50
CA ALA A 314 -2.75 -17.20 -13.26
C ALA A 314 -3.72 -18.15 -12.54
N ARG A 315 -3.68 -18.20 -11.21
CA ARG A 315 -4.59 -19.05 -10.40
C ARG A 315 -6.00 -18.46 -10.29
N SER A 316 -6.14 -17.14 -10.27
CA SER A 316 -7.46 -16.47 -10.23
C SER A 316 -8.17 -16.44 -11.58
N SER A 317 -7.49 -16.81 -12.67
CA SER A 317 -8.09 -16.88 -13.99
C SER A 317 -9.11 -18.04 -14.09
N PRO A 318 -10.36 -17.79 -14.54
CA PRO A 318 -11.43 -18.78 -14.53
C PRO A 318 -11.15 -20.03 -15.37
N GLU A 319 -10.20 -19.97 -16.31
CA GLU A 319 -9.81 -21.13 -17.14
C GLU A 319 -9.16 -22.27 -16.34
N ARG A 320 -8.51 -21.99 -15.18
CA ARG A 320 -7.92 -23.05 -14.34
C ARG A 320 -8.86 -23.63 -13.29
N SER A 321 -9.85 -22.88 -12.82
CA SER A 321 -10.81 -23.35 -11.80
C SER A 321 -11.70 -24.50 -12.31
N VAL A 322 -11.86 -24.61 -13.63
CA VAL A 322 -12.57 -25.71 -14.30
C VAL A 322 -11.69 -26.98 -14.41
N SER A 323 -10.37 -26.83 -14.54
CA SER A 323 -9.44 -27.98 -14.64
C SER A 323 -9.18 -28.66 -13.29
N ALA A 324 -9.15 -27.89 -12.19
CA ALA A 324 -8.93 -28.42 -10.85
C ALA A 324 -10.11 -29.27 -10.32
N LYS A 325 -11.31 -29.12 -10.88
CA LYS A 325 -12.48 -29.96 -10.56
C LYS A 325 -12.58 -31.26 -11.38
N LYS A 326 -11.69 -31.48 -12.36
CA LYS A 326 -11.72 -32.67 -13.24
C LYS A 326 -10.55 -33.63 -13.07
N GLY A 327 -9.70 -33.43 -12.06
CA GLY A 327 -8.51 -34.25 -11.82
C GLY A 327 -8.36 -34.68 -10.38
N SER A 328 -9.20 -35.61 -9.92
CA SER A 328 -8.92 -36.49 -8.79
C SER A 328 -9.58 -37.84 -9.08
N PRO A 329 -8.79 -38.91 -9.35
CA PRO A 329 -9.31 -40.27 -9.35
C PRO A 329 -9.73 -40.72 -7.95
#